data_AF-A0A2R8VI37-F1
#
_entry.id   AF-A0A2R8VI37-F1
#
_cell.length_a   1.000
_cell.length_b   1.000
_cell.length_c   1.000
_cell.angle_alpha   90.00
_cell.angle_beta   90.00
_cell.angle_gamma   90.00
#
_symmetry.space_group_name_H-M   'P 1'
#
loop_
_entity.id
_entity.type
_entity.pdbx_description
1 polymer ?
#
loop_
_entity_poly.entity_id
_entity_poly.type
_entity_poly.pdbx_seq_one_letter_code
_entity_poly.pdbx_strand_id
1 'polypeptide(L)'
;MDVCHTDPAELSSGEAKELQQIKWHRKQLLEDIQKLKDEIADVFAQIDCFESTEESRMAQKEKEMCIGRKKFNMDPNKGIQYLIEHKLLTSDVQDIAQFLYKGDGLNKTAIGTYLGEKDPINLQVLQAFVDCHEFANLNLVQALRQFLWSFRLPGEAQKIDRMMEAFAARYCLCNPGVFRSTEL
;
A
#
# COMPACT_ATOMS: atom_id res chain seq x y z
N MET A 1 -54.96 53.83 53.69
CA MET A 1 -53.69 54.42 53.21
C MET A 1 -53.17 53.47 52.17
N ASP A 2 -53.52 53.76 50.92
CA ASP A 2 -53.03 53.10 49.72
C ASP A 2 -51.52 53.29 49.60
N VAL A 3 -50.80 52.20 49.34
CA VAL A 3 -49.48 52.28 48.73
C VAL A 3 -49.43 51.27 47.59
N CYS A 4 -49.55 51.86 46.41
CA CYS A 4 -49.40 51.39 45.05
C CYS A 4 -48.73 50.02 44.85
N HIS A 5 -49.48 49.16 44.18
CA HIS A 5 -48.94 48.15 43.28
C HIS A 5 -47.82 48.76 42.42
N THR A 6 -46.63 48.19 42.50
CA THR A 6 -45.57 48.43 41.52
C THR A 6 -46.04 47.87 40.19
N ASP A 7 -46.41 48.76 39.27
CA ASP A 7 -46.74 48.42 37.89
C ASP A 7 -45.58 47.65 37.24
N PRO A 8 -45.86 46.54 36.55
CA PRO A 8 -44.85 45.80 35.81
C PRO A 8 -44.47 46.59 34.55
N ALA A 9 -43.44 47.44 34.68
CA ALA A 9 -42.59 47.95 33.61
C ALA A 9 -43.24 48.07 32.21
N GLU A 10 -43.95 49.18 31.95
CA GLU A 10 -44.27 49.58 30.57
C GLU A 10 -42.98 49.99 29.86
N LEU A 11 -42.42 49.09 29.04
CA LEU A 11 -41.28 49.36 28.17
C LEU A 11 -41.56 50.57 27.25
N SER A 12 -40.58 51.47 27.08
CA SER A 12 -40.68 52.53 26.09
C SER A 12 -40.85 51.95 24.67
N SER A 13 -41.57 52.66 23.80
CA SER A 13 -41.78 52.26 22.40
C SER A 13 -40.46 51.95 21.66
N GLY A 14 -39.35 52.60 22.04
CA GLY A 14 -38.01 52.31 21.52
C GLY A 14 -37.44 50.98 22.03
N GLU A 15 -37.48 50.76 23.35
CA GLU A 15 -36.97 49.55 24.01
C GLU A 15 -37.73 48.29 23.59
N ALA A 16 -39.06 48.41 23.38
CA ALA A 16 -39.88 47.32 22.89
C ALA A 16 -39.49 46.88 21.46
N LYS A 17 -39.12 47.83 20.59
CA LYS A 17 -38.66 47.54 19.22
C LYS A 17 -37.27 46.88 19.21
N GLU A 18 -36.35 47.37 20.03
CA GLU A 18 -35.02 46.75 20.21
C GLU A 18 -35.13 45.32 20.74
N LEU A 19 -35.99 45.09 21.75
CA LEU A 19 -36.23 43.76 22.29
C LEU A 19 -36.84 42.81 21.24
N GLN A 20 -37.72 43.31 20.38
CA GLN A 20 -38.24 42.53 19.25
C GLN A 20 -37.16 42.18 18.23
N GLN A 21 -36.26 43.11 17.90
CA GLN A 21 -35.09 42.83 17.04
C GLN A 21 -34.15 41.80 17.66
N ILE A 22 -33.84 41.90 18.96
CA ILE A 22 -32.98 40.93 19.66
C ILE A 22 -33.63 39.54 19.64
N LYS A 23 -34.94 39.46 19.89
CA LYS A 23 -35.69 38.20 19.82
C LYS A 23 -35.67 37.60 18.41
N TRP A 24 -35.81 38.44 17.38
CA TRP A 24 -35.75 38.01 15.99
C TRP A 24 -34.35 37.49 15.62
N HIS A 25 -33.30 38.23 15.97
CA HIS A 25 -31.92 37.79 15.74
C HIS A 25 -31.57 36.52 16.51
N ARG A 26 -32.02 36.40 17.77
CA ARG A 26 -31.84 35.16 18.55
C ARG A 26 -32.51 33.97 17.87
N LYS A 27 -33.70 34.16 17.30
CA LYS A 27 -34.40 33.10 16.55
C LYS A 27 -33.61 32.68 15.31
N GLN A 28 -33.11 33.65 14.53
CA GLN A 28 -32.26 33.35 13.37
C GLN A 28 -30.98 32.61 13.76
N LEU A 29 -30.26 33.06 14.79
CA LEU A 29 -29.04 32.38 15.26
C LEU A 29 -29.32 30.93 15.71
N LEU A 30 -30.47 30.67 16.34
CA LEU A 30 -30.86 29.32 16.73
C LEU A 30 -31.17 28.43 15.51
N GLU A 31 -31.83 28.99 14.49
CA GLU A 31 -32.09 28.31 13.22
C GLU A 31 -30.76 27.99 12.49
N ASP A 32 -29.82 28.94 12.45
CA ASP A 32 -28.50 28.75 11.86
C ASP A 32 -27.67 27.70 12.61
N ILE A 33 -27.65 27.74 13.95
CA ILE A 33 -26.96 26.71 14.76
C ILE A 33 -27.54 25.34 14.50
N GLN A 34 -28.88 25.23 14.40
CA GLN A 34 -29.53 23.96 14.12
C GLN A 34 -29.16 23.45 12.72
N LYS A 35 -29.18 24.34 11.72
CA LYS A 35 -28.78 24.00 10.36
C LYS A 35 -27.32 23.54 10.29
N LEU A 36 -26.39 24.25 10.94
CA LEU A 36 -24.99 23.86 11.02
C LEU A 36 -24.82 22.50 11.72
N LYS A 37 -25.59 22.24 12.77
CA LYS A 37 -25.59 20.94 13.46
C LYS A 37 -26.04 19.80 12.53
N ASP A 38 -27.07 20.04 11.73
CA ASP A 38 -27.57 19.05 10.77
C ASP A 38 -26.57 18.83 9.63
N GLU A 39 -25.92 19.89 9.13
CA GLU A 39 -24.85 19.79 8.13
C GLU A 39 -23.64 19.01 8.68
N ILE A 40 -23.22 19.28 9.91
CA ILE A 40 -22.12 18.53 10.56
C ILE A 40 -22.49 17.04 10.68
N ALA A 41 -23.72 16.72 11.07
CA ALA A 41 -24.17 15.34 11.19
C ALA A 41 -24.14 14.61 9.83
N ASP A 42 -24.54 15.29 8.75
CA ASP A 42 -24.52 14.72 7.40
C ASP A 42 -23.08 14.48 6.91
N VAL A 43 -22.16 15.41 7.17
CA VAL A 43 -20.73 15.24 6.85
C VAL A 43 -20.12 14.07 7.62
N PHE A 44 -20.40 13.91 8.91
CA PHE A 44 -19.91 12.75 9.67
C PHE A 44 -20.43 11.43 9.11
N ALA A 45 -21.71 11.35 8.76
CA ALA A 45 -22.29 10.15 8.15
C ALA A 45 -21.63 9.82 6.79
N GLN A 46 -21.29 10.83 5.99
CA GLN A 46 -20.56 10.64 4.74
C GLN A 46 -19.13 10.13 4.96
N ILE A 47 -18.43 10.63 5.99
CA ILE A 47 -17.08 10.17 6.35
C ILE A 47 -17.11 8.69 6.77
N ASP A 48 -18.01 8.33 7.70
CA ASP A 48 -18.14 6.95 8.17
C ASP A 48 -18.46 5.97 7.03
N CYS A 49 -19.34 6.41 6.10
CA CYS A 49 -19.66 5.62 4.92
C CYS A 49 -18.44 5.43 4.02
N PHE A 50 -17.66 6.49 3.77
CA PHE A 50 -16.44 6.40 2.98
C PHE A 50 -15.42 5.46 3.63
N GLU A 51 -15.15 5.60 4.93
CA GLU A 51 -14.21 4.76 5.68
C GLU A 51 -14.58 3.27 5.59
N SER A 52 -15.84 2.92 5.86
CA SER A 52 -16.29 1.52 5.78
C SER A 52 -16.15 0.93 4.36
N THR A 53 -16.38 1.75 3.32
CA THR A 53 -16.22 1.29 1.94
C THR A 53 -14.75 1.11 1.54
N GLU A 54 -13.85 1.95 2.05
CA GLU A 54 -12.40 1.81 1.84
C GLU A 54 -11.87 0.60 2.61
N GLU A 55 -12.28 0.40 3.86
CA GLU A 55 -11.92 -0.79 4.65
C GLU A 55 -12.34 -2.09 3.96
N SER A 56 -13.58 -2.17 3.48
CA SER A 56 -14.08 -3.34 2.74
C SER A 56 -13.27 -3.59 1.47
N ARG A 57 -12.93 -2.52 0.71
CA ARG A 57 -12.09 -2.60 -0.49
C ARG A 57 -10.68 -3.07 -0.18
N MET A 58 -10.06 -2.56 0.88
CA MET A 58 -8.72 -2.98 1.33
C MET A 58 -8.73 -4.44 1.79
N ALA A 59 -9.72 -4.85 2.57
CA ALA A 59 -9.88 -6.23 3.03
C ALA A 59 -10.08 -7.20 1.86
N GLN A 60 -10.87 -6.81 0.86
CA GLN A 60 -11.04 -7.58 -0.36
C GLN A 60 -9.74 -7.69 -1.15
N LYS A 61 -9.00 -6.59 -1.32
CA LYS A 61 -7.71 -6.60 -2.01
C LYS A 61 -6.68 -7.51 -1.32
N GLU A 62 -6.62 -7.48 0.01
CA GLU A 62 -5.72 -8.35 0.77
C GLU A 62 -6.12 -9.83 0.70
N LYS A 63 -7.43 -10.11 0.69
CA LYS A 63 -7.94 -11.47 0.46
C LYS A 63 -7.49 -12.01 -0.90
N GLU A 64 -7.66 -11.22 -1.96
CA GLU A 64 -7.22 -11.59 -3.31
C GLU A 64 -5.70 -11.76 -3.39
N MET A 65 -4.93 -10.91 -2.70
CA MET A 65 -3.47 -11.04 -2.57
C MET A 65 -3.07 -12.36 -1.89
N CYS A 66 -3.76 -12.75 -0.82
CA CYS A 66 -3.53 -14.03 -0.14
C CYS A 66 -3.81 -15.22 -1.06
N ILE A 67 -4.87 -15.17 -1.87
CA ILE A 67 -5.18 -16.20 -2.86
C ILE A 67 -4.10 -16.27 -3.94
N GLY A 68 -3.65 -15.12 -4.45
CA GLY A 68 -2.58 -15.03 -5.45
C GLY A 68 -1.27 -15.63 -4.95
N ARG A 69 -0.87 -15.34 -3.71
CA ARG A 69 0.31 -15.94 -3.06
C ARG A 69 0.20 -17.46 -2.91
N LYS A 70 -0.98 -17.96 -2.51
CA LYS A 70 -1.22 -19.42 -2.45
C LYS A 70 -1.12 -20.07 -3.82
N LYS A 71 -1.68 -19.44 -4.86
CA LYS A 71 -1.56 -19.90 -6.25
C LYS A 71 -0.10 -19.92 -6.71
N PHE A 72 0.66 -18.87 -6.42
CA PHE A 72 2.10 -18.81 -6.73
C PHE A 72 2.87 -19.95 -6.06
N ASN A 73 2.58 -20.22 -4.79
CA ASN A 73 3.24 -21.29 -4.04
C ASN A 73 2.93 -22.70 -4.60
N MET A 74 1.82 -22.86 -5.32
CA MET A 74 1.47 -24.11 -6.00
C MET A 74 2.01 -24.17 -7.44
N ASP A 75 1.88 -23.08 -8.18
CA ASP A 75 2.27 -22.92 -9.58
C ASP A 75 2.68 -21.45 -9.80
N PRO A 76 3.98 -21.14 -9.84
CA PRO A 76 4.47 -19.77 -9.88
C PRO A 76 3.93 -18.97 -11.07
N ASN A 77 3.87 -19.58 -12.26
CA ASN A 77 3.38 -18.92 -13.47
C ASN A 77 1.90 -18.55 -13.34
N LYS A 78 1.06 -19.48 -12.86
CA LYS A 78 -0.36 -19.19 -12.63
C LYS A 78 -0.58 -18.19 -11.50
N GLY A 79 0.29 -18.18 -10.48
CA GLY A 79 0.25 -17.20 -9.41
C GLY A 79 0.48 -15.78 -9.90
N ILE A 80 1.55 -15.57 -10.67
CA ILE A 80 1.85 -14.26 -11.28
C ILE A 80 0.72 -13.85 -12.23
N GLN A 81 0.25 -14.75 -13.09
CA GLN A 81 -0.87 -14.48 -13.99
C GLN A 81 -2.13 -14.04 -13.23
N TYR A 82 -2.49 -14.75 -12.15
CA TYR A 82 -3.65 -14.40 -11.32
C TYR A 82 -3.52 -12.99 -10.73
N LEU A 83 -2.34 -12.66 -10.18
CA LEU A 83 -2.09 -11.36 -9.58
C LEU A 83 -2.18 -10.22 -10.61
N ILE A 84 -1.72 -10.46 -11.84
CA ILE A 84 -1.82 -9.50 -12.95
C ILE A 84 -3.29 -9.32 -13.39
N GLU A 85 -4.01 -10.42 -13.59
CA GLU A 85 -5.42 -10.39 -14.00
C GLU A 85 -6.31 -9.65 -12.99
N HIS A 86 -6.01 -9.80 -11.69
CA HIS A 86 -6.73 -9.12 -10.60
C HIS A 86 -6.18 -7.72 -10.29
N LYS A 87 -5.24 -7.19 -11.09
CA LYS A 87 -4.62 -5.87 -10.92
C LYS A 87 -3.95 -5.67 -9.56
N LEU A 88 -3.46 -6.76 -8.97
CA LEU A 88 -2.70 -6.79 -7.72
C LEU A 88 -1.20 -6.64 -7.95
N LEU A 89 -0.75 -6.99 -9.16
CA LEU A 89 0.60 -6.87 -9.67
C LEU A 89 0.52 -6.36 -11.10
N THR A 90 1.48 -5.56 -11.55
CA THR A 90 1.55 -5.18 -12.97
C THR A 90 2.28 -6.26 -13.77
N SER A 91 2.18 -6.22 -15.09
CA SER A 91 3.00 -7.08 -15.96
C SER A 91 4.42 -6.55 -16.17
N ASP A 92 4.84 -5.51 -15.45
CA ASP A 92 6.19 -4.99 -15.50
C ASP A 92 7.16 -5.96 -14.82
N VAL A 93 8.28 -6.22 -15.48
CA VAL A 93 9.36 -7.06 -14.98
C VAL A 93 9.89 -6.58 -13.63
N GLN A 94 10.01 -5.26 -13.44
CA GLN A 94 10.51 -4.66 -12.20
C GLN A 94 9.53 -4.90 -11.05
N ASP A 95 8.23 -4.77 -11.29
CA ASP A 95 7.22 -4.99 -10.27
C ASP A 95 7.14 -6.47 -9.88
N ILE A 96 7.24 -7.39 -10.84
CA ILE A 96 7.31 -8.82 -10.57
C ILE A 96 8.57 -9.15 -9.76
N ALA A 97 9.74 -8.62 -10.15
CA ALA A 97 10.98 -8.82 -9.42
C ALA A 97 10.89 -8.30 -7.98
N GLN A 98 10.34 -7.10 -7.79
CA GLN A 98 10.16 -6.50 -6.46
C GLN A 98 9.18 -7.31 -5.59
N PHE A 99 8.12 -7.85 -6.19
CA PHE A 99 7.18 -8.75 -5.51
C PHE A 99 7.88 -10.03 -5.02
N LEU A 100 8.69 -10.65 -5.87
CA LEU A 100 9.47 -11.84 -5.51
C LEU A 100 10.53 -11.53 -4.46
N TYR A 101 11.19 -10.36 -4.55
CA TYR A 101 12.23 -9.93 -3.62
C TYR A 101 11.69 -9.65 -2.22
N LYS A 102 10.53 -8.99 -2.11
CA LYS A 102 9.82 -8.84 -0.83
C LYS A 102 9.49 -10.20 -0.22
N GLY A 103 9.00 -11.14 -1.04
CA GLY A 103 8.82 -12.54 -0.62
C GLY A 103 7.74 -12.77 0.44
N ASP A 104 6.92 -11.77 0.76
CA ASP A 104 5.94 -11.83 1.84
C ASP A 104 4.88 -12.92 1.59
N GLY A 105 4.96 -14.04 2.32
CA GLY A 105 4.04 -15.17 2.16
C GLY A 105 4.31 -16.04 0.93
N LEU A 106 5.46 -15.86 0.28
CA LEU A 106 5.90 -16.68 -0.85
C LEU A 106 6.83 -17.81 -0.40
N ASN A 107 6.69 -18.97 -1.03
CA ASN A 107 7.58 -20.09 -0.84
C ASN A 107 8.89 -19.83 -1.60
N LYS A 108 10.02 -19.78 -0.88
CA LYS A 108 11.35 -19.57 -1.47
C LYS A 108 11.74 -20.59 -2.54
N THR A 109 11.23 -21.82 -2.47
CA THR A 109 11.41 -22.82 -3.52
C THR A 109 10.62 -22.46 -4.77
N ALA A 110 9.38 -21.97 -4.63
CA ALA A 110 8.56 -21.51 -5.75
C ALA A 110 9.19 -20.30 -6.45
N ILE A 111 9.78 -19.37 -5.68
CA ILE A 111 10.57 -18.25 -6.21
C ILE A 111 11.75 -18.77 -7.03
N GLY A 112 12.52 -19.71 -6.46
CA GLY A 112 13.67 -20.32 -7.15
C GLY A 112 13.27 -21.03 -8.46
N THR A 113 12.16 -21.76 -8.45
CA THR A 113 11.61 -22.40 -9.65
C THR A 113 11.29 -21.38 -10.73
N TYR A 114 10.57 -20.30 -10.39
CA TYR A 114 10.16 -19.25 -11.35
C TYR A 114 11.35 -18.49 -11.93
N LEU A 115 12.27 -18.05 -11.09
CA LEU A 115 13.47 -17.32 -11.52
C LEU A 115 14.42 -18.22 -12.34
N GLY A 116 14.39 -19.52 -12.08
CA GLY A 116 15.20 -20.50 -12.80
C GLY A 116 14.58 -20.94 -14.13
N GLU A 117 13.42 -20.44 -14.56
CA GLU A 117 12.84 -20.83 -15.86
C GLU A 117 13.60 -20.24 -17.05
N LYS A 118 13.42 -20.87 -18.22
CA LYS A 118 14.10 -20.47 -19.47
C LYS A 118 13.35 -19.44 -20.30
N ASP A 119 12.13 -19.11 -19.90
CA ASP A 119 11.29 -18.23 -20.69
C ASP A 119 11.83 -16.78 -20.64
N PRO A 120 11.70 -16.00 -21.73
CA PRO A 120 12.32 -14.68 -21.83
C PRO A 120 11.89 -13.69 -20.73
N ILE A 121 10.65 -13.81 -20.24
CA ILE A 121 10.15 -12.97 -19.15
C ILE A 121 10.82 -13.34 -17.82
N ASN A 122 10.98 -14.64 -17.53
CA ASN A 122 11.63 -15.13 -16.32
C ASN A 122 13.10 -14.73 -16.26
N LEU A 123 13.79 -14.76 -17.40
CA LEU A 123 15.17 -14.29 -17.51
C LEU A 123 15.29 -12.78 -17.23
N GLN A 124 14.37 -11.98 -17.76
CA GLN A 124 14.31 -10.54 -17.45
C GLN A 124 13.99 -10.28 -15.98
N VAL A 125 13.05 -11.04 -15.40
CA VAL A 125 12.70 -10.93 -13.98
C VAL A 125 13.88 -11.35 -13.10
N LEU A 126 14.66 -12.37 -13.49
CA LEU A 126 15.88 -12.76 -12.78
C LEU A 126 16.89 -11.61 -12.76
N GLN A 127 17.14 -10.94 -13.88
CA GLN A 127 18.03 -9.79 -13.93
C GLN A 127 17.54 -8.66 -13.02
N ALA A 128 16.27 -8.27 -13.12
CA ALA A 128 15.68 -7.26 -12.25
C ALA A 128 15.70 -7.65 -10.76
N PHE A 129 15.49 -8.93 -10.44
CA PHE A 129 15.52 -9.45 -9.07
C PHE A 129 16.93 -9.39 -8.48
N VAL A 130 17.94 -9.70 -9.28
CA VAL A 130 19.34 -9.56 -8.87
C VAL A 130 19.71 -8.07 -8.73
N ASP A 131 19.14 -7.19 -9.55
CA ASP A 131 19.33 -5.74 -9.44
C ASP A 131 18.74 -5.15 -8.15
N CYS A 132 17.69 -5.77 -7.58
CA CYS A 132 17.16 -5.41 -6.26
C CYS A 132 18.16 -5.65 -5.11
N HIS A 133 19.22 -6.44 -5.33
CA HIS A 133 20.24 -6.70 -4.31
C HIS A 133 21.36 -5.65 -4.36
N GLU A 134 21.67 -5.08 -3.19
CA GLU A 134 22.78 -4.15 -2.99
C GLU A 134 24.05 -4.92 -2.58
N PHE A 135 24.93 -5.21 -3.53
CA PHE A 135 26.19 -5.93 -3.26
C PHE A 135 27.41 -5.01 -3.04
N ALA A 136 27.24 -3.70 -3.13
CA ALA A 136 28.34 -2.76 -2.94
C ALA A 136 28.92 -2.89 -1.52
N ASN A 137 30.26 -2.86 -1.42
CA ASN A 137 31.01 -2.99 -0.16
C ASN A 137 30.84 -4.33 0.59
N LEU A 138 30.19 -5.32 -0.01
CA LEU A 138 30.13 -6.68 0.53
C LEU A 138 31.22 -7.53 -0.11
N ASN A 139 31.82 -8.41 0.68
CA ASN A 139 32.66 -9.46 0.11
C ASN A 139 31.80 -10.54 -0.57
N LEU A 140 32.42 -11.38 -1.42
CA LEU A 140 31.72 -12.37 -2.23
C LEU A 140 30.82 -13.29 -1.38
N VAL A 141 31.33 -13.75 -0.23
CA VAL A 141 30.59 -14.66 0.65
C VAL A 141 29.38 -13.97 1.29
N GLN A 142 29.51 -12.69 1.66
CA GLN A 142 28.41 -11.89 2.20
C GLN A 142 27.31 -11.66 1.16
N ALA A 143 27.70 -11.24 -0.05
CA ALA A 143 26.77 -11.04 -1.16
C ALA A 143 26.06 -12.35 -1.53
N LEU A 144 26.80 -13.46 -1.62
CA LEU A 144 26.24 -14.78 -1.92
C LEU A 144 25.26 -15.23 -0.83
N ARG A 145 25.58 -15.00 0.45
CA ARG A 145 24.66 -15.31 1.56
C ARG A 145 23.37 -14.51 1.45
N GLN A 146 23.43 -13.21 1.14
CA GLN A 146 22.23 -12.39 0.94
C GLN A 146 21.40 -12.89 -0.25
N PHE A 147 22.06 -13.14 -1.39
CA PHE A 147 21.39 -13.64 -2.59
C PHE A 147 20.66 -14.97 -2.34
N LEU A 148 21.36 -15.95 -1.75
CA LEU A 148 20.79 -17.27 -1.42
C LEU A 148 19.83 -17.26 -0.23
N TRP A 149 19.69 -16.13 0.48
CA TRP A 149 18.67 -15.98 1.52
C TRP A 149 17.30 -15.69 0.92
N SER A 150 17.24 -15.05 -0.24
CA SER A 150 15.98 -14.57 -0.84
C SER A 150 15.17 -15.71 -1.51
N PHE A 151 15.82 -16.77 -1.99
CA PHE A 151 15.16 -17.93 -2.60
C PHE A 151 15.89 -19.25 -2.28
N ARG A 152 15.35 -20.40 -2.72
CA ARG A 152 16.05 -21.69 -2.67
C ARG A 152 16.52 -22.08 -4.06
N LEU A 153 17.80 -22.46 -4.18
CA LEU A 153 18.35 -22.91 -5.46
C LEU A 153 17.56 -24.11 -6.00
N PRO A 154 17.22 -24.10 -7.30
CA PRO A 154 16.66 -25.25 -7.99
C PRO A 154 17.69 -26.40 -8.04
N GLY A 155 17.21 -27.64 -8.25
CA GLY A 155 18.08 -28.82 -8.31
C GLY A 155 18.73 -29.03 -9.67
N GLU A 156 18.17 -28.44 -10.73
CA GLU A 156 18.65 -28.58 -12.10
C GLU A 156 19.86 -27.69 -12.36
N ALA A 157 20.99 -28.30 -12.78
CA ALA A 157 22.25 -27.60 -12.99
C ALA A 157 22.13 -26.38 -13.91
N GLN A 158 21.37 -26.47 -15.00
CA GLN A 158 21.14 -25.36 -15.94
C GLN A 158 20.42 -24.16 -15.28
N LYS A 159 19.56 -24.41 -14.29
CA LYS A 159 18.87 -23.33 -13.58
C LYS A 159 19.80 -22.64 -12.59
N ILE A 160 20.62 -23.44 -11.89
CA ILE A 160 21.65 -22.93 -10.97
C ILE A 160 22.64 -22.05 -11.74
N ASP A 161 23.15 -22.54 -12.88
CA ASP A 161 24.14 -21.85 -13.71
C ASP A 161 23.69 -20.43 -14.07
N ARG A 162 22.47 -20.29 -14.60
CA ARG A 162 21.88 -18.98 -14.93
C ARG A 162 21.75 -18.04 -13.74
N MET A 163 21.33 -18.57 -12.60
CA MET A 163 21.20 -17.76 -11.38
C MET A 163 22.55 -17.28 -10.87
N MET A 164 23.57 -18.14 -10.96
CA MET A 164 24.92 -17.82 -10.56
C MET A 164 25.60 -16.84 -11.53
N GLU A 165 25.35 -16.97 -12.84
CA GLU A 165 25.81 -16.04 -13.86
C GLU A 165 25.25 -14.62 -13.61
N ALA A 166 23.94 -14.51 -13.39
CA ALA A 166 23.30 -13.23 -13.10
C ALA A 166 23.85 -12.61 -11.79
N PHE A 167 24.03 -13.41 -10.75
CA PHE A 167 24.66 -12.99 -9.51
C PHE A 167 26.10 -12.48 -9.73
N ALA A 168 26.92 -13.24 -10.46
CA ALA A 168 28.31 -12.91 -10.72
C ALA A 168 28.44 -11.59 -11.51
N ALA A 169 27.62 -11.42 -12.55
CA ALA A 169 27.56 -10.19 -13.34
C ALA A 169 27.23 -8.98 -12.46
N ARG A 170 26.19 -9.08 -11.61
CA ARG A 170 25.81 -8.01 -10.70
C ARG A 170 26.88 -7.72 -9.65
N TYR A 171 27.45 -8.75 -9.03
CA TYR A 171 28.47 -8.57 -8.02
C TYR A 171 29.69 -7.82 -8.58
N CYS A 172 30.13 -8.16 -9.78
CA CYS A 172 31.25 -7.49 -10.45
C CYS A 172 30.92 -6.05 -10.84
N LEU A 173 29.67 -5.79 -11.26
CA LEU A 173 29.19 -4.43 -11.53
C LEU A 173 29.21 -3.57 -10.26
N CYS A 174 28.78 -4.12 -9.12
CA CYS A 174 28.75 -3.41 -7.84
C CYS A 174 30.14 -3.24 -7.19
N ASN A 175 31.12 -4.09 -7.55
CA ASN A 175 32.44 -4.12 -6.93
C ASN A 175 33.55 -4.08 -8.00
N PRO A 176 33.69 -2.96 -8.73
CA PRO A 176 34.68 -2.82 -9.79
C PRO A 176 36.10 -3.00 -9.23
N GLY A 177 36.90 -3.87 -9.85
CA GLY A 177 38.30 -4.12 -9.48
C GLY A 177 38.53 -5.25 -8.48
N VAL A 178 37.48 -5.84 -7.89
CA VAL A 178 37.62 -7.03 -7.03
C VAL A 178 37.97 -8.29 -7.85
N PHE A 179 37.35 -8.44 -9.02
CA PHE A 179 37.66 -9.51 -9.97
C PHE A 179 38.16 -8.91 -11.29
N ARG A 180 39.29 -9.42 -11.79
CA ARG A 180 39.76 -9.13 -13.15
C ARG A 180 39.07 -10.13 -14.07
N SER A 181 38.01 -9.67 -14.72
CA SER A 181 37.21 -10.39 -15.72
C SER A 181 36.31 -11.51 -15.16
N THR A 182 35.00 -11.34 -15.35
CA THR A 182 34.05 -12.45 -15.45
C THR A 182 34.30 -13.15 -16.78
N GLU A 183 35.29 -14.02 -16.83
CA GLU A 183 35.44 -14.99 -17.92
C GLU A 183 35.39 -16.40 -17.37
N LEU A 184 34.26 -17.04 -17.60
CA LEU A 184 34.10 -18.46 -17.94
C LEU A 184 32.75 -18.63 -18.63
#